data_AF-D4J584-F1
#
_entry.id   AF-D4J584-F1
#
_cell.length_a   1.000
_cell.length_b   1.000
_cell.length_c   1.000
_cell.angle_alpha   90.00
_cell.angle_beta   90.00
_cell.angle_gamma   90.00
#
_symmetry.space_group_name_H-M   'P 1'
#
loop_
_entity.id
_entity.type
_entity.pdbx_description
1 polymer ?
#
loop_
_entity_poly.entity_id
_entity_poly.type
_entity_poly.pdbx_seq_one_letter_code
_entity_poly.pdbx_strand_id
1 'polypeptide(L)'
;MNRKIIGILGLVGLVLTGCAAPEVETEQTMMGSYSSDEIMQDNGRKIEKHFQNEGEDGVLDINAVVDIPDISLKEGVIQSKEWDISMLENVLCPGTDMILEQNSQSDYTRYIGGSAYNDLDYDIYFEISKLDNSLTYCNYKLDDYFVNEEFELVKETEWTESEQNFVKKMEENSLDLYSKLGIEAEVANTDLTVSNEKQYCSVKMLRTLDGCSWLDAGGEPVCDTIQIAEPGINVLSVAEQYTTKDVKEASVLSIDEIMQIIDDGVKNGNIHTYIMEEKGFDYTIQSIRMGYMTQIEDGAMHFFPVWYFQCKLGEKGITLLALDARNGAVIYMG
;
A
#
# COMPACT_ATOMS: atom_id res chain seq x y z
N MET A 1 -19.09 -44.07 2.73
CA MET A 1 -17.85 -44.88 2.83
C MET A 1 -16.77 -44.00 3.47
N ASN A 2 -15.98 -44.57 4.36
CA ASN A 2 -15.15 -43.89 5.35
C ASN A 2 -14.04 -42.98 4.79
N ARG A 3 -13.90 -41.81 5.45
CA ARG A 3 -12.71 -41.00 5.81
C ARG A 3 -11.39 -41.27 5.06
N LYS A 4 -10.75 -40.16 4.65
CA LYS A 4 -9.37 -39.81 5.08
C LYS A 4 -9.14 -38.29 4.92
N ILE A 5 -9.18 -37.62 6.07
CA ILE A 5 -8.59 -36.29 6.28
C ILE A 5 -7.07 -36.49 6.29
N ILE A 6 -6.35 -35.81 5.41
CA ILE A 6 -4.90 -35.69 5.48
C ILE A 6 -4.64 -34.33 6.11
N GLY A 7 -4.50 -34.33 7.43
CA GLY A 7 -3.94 -33.20 8.17
C GLY A 7 -2.43 -33.18 7.91
N ILE A 8 -1.92 -32.05 7.45
CA ILE A 8 -0.49 -31.75 7.48
C ILE A 8 -0.29 -30.82 8.69
N LEU A 9 -0.04 -31.45 9.83
CA LEU A 9 0.68 -30.84 10.95
C LEU A 9 2.16 -30.78 10.53
N GLY A 10 2.63 -29.60 10.17
CA GLY A 10 4.04 -29.32 9.88
C GLY A 10 4.65 -28.43 10.96
N LEU A 11 5.38 -29.06 11.87
CA LEU A 11 6.20 -28.49 12.96
C LEU A 11 6.76 -27.07 12.69
N VAL A 12 6.42 -26.15 13.58
CA VAL A 12 7.21 -24.94 13.88
C VAL A 12 8.47 -25.39 14.62
N GLY A 13 9.55 -25.61 13.87
CA GLY A 13 10.90 -25.73 14.39
C GLY A 13 11.49 -24.35 14.57
N LEU A 14 11.30 -23.76 15.75
CA LEU A 14 12.03 -22.58 16.22
C LEU A 14 13.54 -22.93 16.28
N VAL A 15 14.30 -22.49 15.27
CA VAL A 15 15.77 -22.37 15.41
C VAL A 15 16.04 -20.91 15.70
N LEU A 16 16.19 -20.60 16.99
CA LEU A 16 16.80 -19.37 17.47
C LEU A 16 18.29 -19.40 17.08
N THR A 17 18.62 -18.96 15.87
CA THR A 17 19.94 -18.40 15.59
C THR A 17 19.88 -16.93 15.98
N GLY A 18 20.28 -16.64 17.21
CA GLY A 18 20.68 -15.29 17.60
C GLY A 18 21.91 -14.89 16.79
N CYS A 19 21.67 -14.29 15.63
CA CYS A 19 22.59 -13.31 15.09
C CYS A 19 22.23 -12.01 15.79
N ALA A 20 23.05 -11.61 16.76
CA ALA A 20 23.04 -10.23 17.22
C ALA A 20 23.14 -9.35 15.97
N ALA A 21 22.18 -8.45 15.79
CA ALA A 21 22.32 -7.37 14.84
C ALA A 21 23.68 -6.70 15.12
N PRO A 22 24.51 -6.44 14.09
CA PRO A 22 25.72 -5.69 14.32
C PRO A 22 25.32 -4.35 14.95
N GLU A 23 25.91 -4.02 16.10
CA GLU A 23 25.85 -2.67 16.64
C GLU A 23 26.48 -1.75 15.59
N VAL A 24 25.63 -1.04 14.86
CA VAL A 24 26.05 0.09 14.04
C VAL A 24 26.55 1.14 15.01
N GLU A 25 27.85 1.41 15.00
CA GLU A 25 28.43 2.56 15.71
C GLU A 25 27.64 3.80 15.25
N THR A 26 26.98 4.47 16.18
CA THR A 26 26.16 5.65 15.91
C THR A 26 27.03 6.78 15.38
N GLU A 27 27.15 6.85 14.04
CA GLU A 27 27.44 8.08 13.29
C GLU A 27 26.47 9.18 13.76
N GLN A 28 26.89 10.44 13.68
CA GLN A 28 26.09 11.57 14.14
C GLN A 28 24.71 11.57 13.48
N THR A 29 23.69 11.05 14.16
CA THR A 29 22.30 11.17 13.76
C THR A 29 21.96 12.66 13.75
N MET A 30 21.88 13.25 12.57
CA MET A 30 21.35 14.61 12.42
C MET A 30 19.89 14.56 12.84
N MET A 31 19.52 15.37 13.82
CA MET A 31 18.14 15.45 14.27
C MET A 31 17.39 16.46 13.41
N GLY A 32 16.21 16.08 12.95
CA GLY A 32 15.29 16.93 12.23
C GLY A 32 15.04 18.22 13.00
N SER A 33 15.13 19.34 12.29
CA SER A 33 14.97 20.67 12.88
C SER A 33 13.98 21.54 12.13
N TYR A 34 13.43 21.03 11.01
CA TYR A 34 12.48 21.73 10.17
C TYR A 34 11.05 21.26 10.44
N SER A 35 10.12 22.20 10.36
CA SER A 35 8.68 21.96 10.28
C SER A 35 8.25 21.61 8.84
N SER A 36 7.03 21.12 8.67
CA SER A 36 6.45 20.83 7.35
C SER A 36 6.40 22.06 6.45
N ASP A 37 6.00 23.22 7.00
CA ASP A 37 5.96 24.50 6.27
C ASP A 37 7.35 24.89 5.73
N GLU A 38 8.40 24.60 6.51
CA GLU A 38 9.77 24.94 6.11
C GLU A 38 10.30 24.02 5.04
N ILE A 39 9.95 22.73 5.01
CA ILE A 39 10.39 21.84 3.91
C ILE A 39 9.52 21.99 2.67
N MET A 40 8.27 22.48 2.80
CA MET A 40 7.35 22.66 1.67
C MET A 40 7.91 23.56 0.56
N GLN A 41 8.84 24.45 0.88
CA GLN A 41 9.54 25.26 -0.13
C GLN A 41 10.36 24.44 -1.14
N ASP A 42 10.70 23.18 -0.82
CA ASP A 42 11.36 22.24 -1.72
C ASP A 42 10.38 21.45 -2.60
N ASN A 43 9.06 21.62 -2.41
CA ASN A 43 8.08 20.91 -3.23
C ASN A 43 8.21 21.29 -4.71
N GLY A 44 8.20 20.29 -5.59
CA GLY A 44 8.44 20.44 -7.03
C GLY A 44 9.91 20.66 -7.42
N ARG A 45 10.86 20.67 -6.46
CA ARG A 45 12.29 20.81 -6.76
C ARG A 45 12.80 19.61 -7.54
N LYS A 46 13.57 19.88 -8.60
CA LYS A 46 14.26 18.84 -9.36
C LYS A 46 15.60 18.50 -8.68
N ILE A 47 15.86 17.22 -8.49
CA ILE A 47 17.12 16.68 -7.96
C ILE A 47 17.76 15.75 -8.98
N GLU A 48 19.02 16.02 -9.28
CA GLU A 48 19.88 15.23 -10.16
C GLU A 48 21.17 14.89 -9.42
N LYS A 49 21.39 13.60 -9.13
CA LYS A 49 22.55 13.08 -8.39
C LYS A 49 22.97 11.72 -8.94
N HIS A 50 24.26 11.45 -8.83
CA HIS A 50 24.88 10.18 -9.19
C HIS A 50 25.76 9.75 -8.03
N PHE A 51 25.50 8.57 -7.49
CA PHE A 51 26.27 7.98 -6.40
C PHE A 51 26.83 6.62 -6.80
N GLN A 52 28.06 6.33 -6.39
CA GLN A 52 28.74 5.07 -6.67
C GLN A 52 29.69 4.74 -5.51
N ASN A 53 29.61 3.53 -4.96
CA ASN A 53 30.58 3.04 -3.98
C ASN A 53 31.98 2.87 -4.65
N GLU A 54 33.06 3.25 -3.97
CA GLU A 54 34.41 3.11 -4.52
C GLU A 54 34.76 1.64 -4.80
N GLY A 55 35.09 1.32 -6.05
CA GLY A 55 35.52 -0.03 -6.45
C GLY A 55 34.38 -1.02 -6.68
N GLU A 56 33.12 -0.58 -6.64
CA GLU A 56 31.95 -1.36 -7.03
C GLU A 56 31.37 -0.87 -8.36
N ASP A 57 30.79 -1.80 -9.14
CA ASP A 57 30.17 -1.49 -10.44
C ASP A 57 28.75 -0.91 -10.30
N GLY A 58 28.17 -0.97 -9.09
CA GLY A 58 26.81 -0.53 -8.83
C GLY A 58 26.67 0.99 -8.71
N VAL A 59 25.57 1.54 -9.21
CA VAL A 59 25.28 2.99 -9.24
C VAL A 59 23.90 3.25 -8.65
N LEU A 60 23.75 4.37 -7.94
CA LEU A 60 22.46 4.92 -7.54
C LEU A 60 22.28 6.29 -8.22
N ASP A 61 21.44 6.30 -9.25
CA ASP A 61 21.10 7.51 -10.01
C ASP A 61 19.77 8.09 -9.53
N ILE A 62 19.77 9.40 -9.31
CA ILE A 62 18.57 10.18 -8.98
C ILE A 62 18.35 11.20 -10.09
N ASN A 63 17.18 11.16 -10.69
CA ASN A 63 16.68 12.15 -11.63
C ASN A 63 15.20 12.41 -11.32
N ALA A 64 14.93 12.99 -10.16
CA ALA A 64 13.61 12.97 -9.55
C ALA A 64 13.06 14.38 -9.26
N VAL A 65 11.74 14.46 -9.16
CA VAL A 65 11.05 15.64 -8.63
C VAL A 65 10.64 15.33 -7.19
N VAL A 66 10.87 16.29 -6.31
CA VAL A 66 10.44 16.26 -4.90
C VAL A 66 8.95 16.54 -4.81
N ASP A 67 8.22 15.70 -4.10
CA ASP A 67 6.78 15.80 -3.87
C ASP A 67 6.49 15.76 -2.36
N ILE A 68 6.03 16.88 -1.84
CA ILE A 68 5.74 17.08 -0.41
C ILE A 68 4.25 17.38 -0.27
N PRO A 69 3.49 16.59 0.50
CA PRO A 69 2.07 16.82 0.71
C PRO A 69 1.85 18.05 1.60
N ASP A 70 0.85 18.86 1.24
CA ASP A 70 0.48 20.11 1.94
C ASP A 70 -0.24 19.82 3.27
N ILE A 71 0.51 19.23 4.20
CA ILE A 71 0.03 18.78 5.51
C ILE A 71 1.09 19.02 6.60
N SER A 72 0.65 19.02 7.86
CA SER A 72 1.57 18.93 9.02
C SER A 72 1.97 17.48 9.24
N LEU A 73 3.26 17.18 9.09
CA LEU A 73 3.85 15.86 9.27
C LEU A 73 3.86 15.49 10.76
N LYS A 74 3.46 14.25 11.04
CA LYS A 74 3.18 13.78 12.40
C LYS A 74 3.85 12.45 12.67
N GLU A 75 3.97 12.14 13.95
CA GLU A 75 4.30 10.81 14.42
C GLU A 75 3.33 10.42 15.55
N GLY A 76 3.16 9.13 15.77
CA GLY A 76 2.24 8.63 16.79
C GLY A 76 2.09 7.11 16.74
N VAL A 77 0.95 6.63 17.23
CA VAL A 77 0.62 5.21 17.31
C VAL A 77 -0.57 4.90 16.40
N ILE A 78 -0.45 3.84 15.62
CA ILE A 78 -1.54 3.22 14.87
C ILE A 78 -2.17 2.14 15.75
N GLN A 79 -3.50 2.12 15.79
CA GLN A 79 -4.28 1.08 16.47
C GLN A 79 -5.32 0.51 15.52
N SER A 80 -5.44 -0.81 15.52
CA SER A 80 -6.51 -1.48 14.79
C SER A 80 -7.87 -0.98 15.27
N LYS A 81 -8.76 -0.74 14.33
CA LYS A 81 -10.12 -0.24 14.52
C LYS A 81 -11.09 -1.32 14.08
N GLU A 82 -12.00 -1.69 14.97
CA GLU A 82 -13.06 -2.64 14.61
C GLU A 82 -13.98 -2.06 13.54
N TRP A 83 -14.41 -2.92 12.62
CA TRP A 83 -15.38 -2.58 11.60
C TRP A 83 -16.77 -2.36 12.19
N ASP A 84 -17.44 -1.29 11.77
CA ASP A 84 -18.86 -1.10 12.02
C ASP A 84 -19.65 -1.97 11.03
N ILE A 85 -20.21 -3.08 11.53
CA ILE A 85 -20.95 -4.04 10.70
C ILE A 85 -22.17 -3.40 10.04
N SER A 86 -22.88 -2.52 10.75
CA SER A 86 -24.05 -1.83 10.17
C SER A 86 -23.63 -0.85 9.08
N MET A 87 -22.47 -0.21 9.20
CA MET A 87 -21.90 0.58 8.11
C MET A 87 -21.59 -0.31 6.89
N LEU A 88 -20.92 -1.45 7.09
CA LEU A 88 -20.58 -2.39 6.01
C LEU A 88 -21.83 -2.89 5.28
N GLU A 89 -22.87 -3.29 6.01
CA GLU A 89 -24.15 -3.73 5.43
C GLU A 89 -24.81 -2.63 4.60
N ASN A 90 -24.84 -1.40 5.11
CA ASN A 90 -25.47 -0.28 4.41
C ASN A 90 -24.69 0.18 3.17
N VAL A 91 -23.36 0.12 3.22
CA VAL A 91 -22.48 0.63 2.15
C VAL A 91 -22.25 -0.42 1.07
N LEU A 92 -21.93 -1.65 1.45
CA LEU A 92 -21.57 -2.73 0.51
C LEU A 92 -22.79 -3.55 0.07
N CYS A 93 -23.78 -3.72 0.94
CA CYS A 93 -24.90 -4.65 0.71
C CYS A 93 -26.28 -3.96 0.77
N PRO A 94 -26.48 -2.77 0.13
CA PRO A 94 -27.70 -2.00 0.33
C PRO A 94 -28.94 -2.79 -0.05
N GLY A 95 -29.88 -2.93 0.89
CA GLY A 95 -31.14 -3.63 0.69
C GLY A 95 -31.04 -5.17 0.69
N THR A 96 -29.89 -5.73 1.07
CA THR A 96 -29.73 -7.18 1.28
C THR A 96 -29.77 -7.48 2.78
N ASP A 97 -30.60 -8.44 3.17
CA ASP A 97 -30.62 -8.94 4.55
C ASP A 97 -29.40 -9.85 4.76
N MET A 98 -28.46 -9.40 5.58
CA MET A 98 -27.20 -10.09 5.84
C MET A 98 -27.30 -10.88 7.14
N ILE A 99 -26.86 -12.14 7.11
CA ILE A 99 -26.83 -13.01 8.28
C ILE A 99 -25.40 -13.45 8.60
N LEU A 100 -25.07 -13.49 9.88
CA LEU A 100 -23.80 -14.05 10.35
C LEU A 100 -23.78 -15.56 10.11
N GLU A 101 -22.80 -16.03 9.33
CA GLU A 101 -22.58 -17.45 9.08
C GLU A 101 -22.12 -18.14 10.38
N GLN A 102 -22.85 -19.18 10.80
CA GLN A 102 -22.52 -19.91 12.03
C GLN A 102 -21.39 -20.92 11.80
N ASN A 103 -20.17 -20.43 11.58
CA ASN A 103 -18.97 -21.26 11.46
C ASN A 103 -17.86 -20.81 12.41
N SER A 104 -17.92 -21.28 13.66
CA SER A 104 -16.96 -20.93 14.72
C SER A 104 -15.51 -21.36 14.46
N GLN A 105 -15.26 -22.26 13.49
CA GLN A 105 -13.91 -22.76 13.17
C GLN A 105 -13.23 -22.00 12.03
N SER A 106 -13.94 -21.10 11.34
CA SER A 106 -13.34 -20.27 10.29
C SER A 106 -12.36 -19.25 10.90
N ASP A 107 -11.27 -18.95 10.20
CA ASP A 107 -10.38 -17.84 10.53
C ASP A 107 -11.02 -16.47 10.23
N TYR A 108 -12.25 -16.47 9.73
CA TYR A 108 -13.02 -15.29 9.36
C TYR A 108 -14.35 -15.21 10.12
N THR A 109 -14.82 -13.98 10.33
CA THR A 109 -16.21 -13.69 10.68
C THR A 109 -16.92 -13.31 9.39
N ARG A 110 -17.79 -14.19 8.89
CA ARG A 110 -18.43 -14.04 7.57
C ARG A 110 -19.91 -13.73 7.70
N TYR A 111 -20.37 -12.76 6.91
CA TYR A 111 -21.77 -12.40 6.75
C TYR A 111 -22.19 -12.72 5.32
N ILE A 112 -23.28 -13.46 5.16
CA ILE A 112 -23.79 -13.94 3.88
C ILE A 112 -25.21 -13.41 3.65
N GLY A 113 -25.61 -13.23 2.40
CA GLY A 113 -26.96 -12.78 2.06
C GLY A 113 -27.30 -12.89 0.58
N GLY A 114 -28.54 -12.52 0.27
CA GLY A 114 -29.06 -12.49 -1.10
C GLY A 114 -29.68 -13.82 -1.55
N SER A 115 -29.49 -14.19 -2.82
CA SER A 115 -30.11 -15.39 -3.43
C SER A 115 -29.13 -16.56 -3.52
N ALA A 116 -29.63 -17.77 -3.75
CA ALA A 116 -28.77 -18.92 -4.00
C ALA A 116 -27.97 -18.76 -5.31
N TYR A 117 -26.68 -19.11 -5.27
CA TYR A 117 -25.77 -19.07 -6.42
C TYR A 117 -24.93 -20.34 -6.47
N ASN A 118 -25.00 -21.07 -7.59
CA ASN A 118 -24.40 -22.41 -7.74
C ASN A 118 -24.79 -23.34 -6.57
N ASP A 119 -23.80 -23.88 -5.85
CA ASP A 119 -23.98 -24.75 -4.69
C ASP A 119 -24.08 -23.99 -3.36
N LEU A 120 -24.11 -22.64 -3.39
CA LEU A 120 -24.21 -21.75 -2.24
C LEU A 120 -25.65 -21.26 -2.07
N ASP A 121 -26.08 -21.04 -0.82
CA ASP A 121 -27.38 -20.45 -0.48
C ASP A 121 -27.35 -18.91 -0.38
N TYR A 122 -26.27 -18.30 -0.84
CA TYR A 122 -26.03 -16.85 -0.89
C TYR A 122 -25.29 -16.46 -2.18
N ASP A 123 -25.38 -15.19 -2.55
CA ASP A 123 -24.71 -14.60 -3.72
C ASP A 123 -23.94 -13.32 -3.37
N ILE A 124 -24.04 -12.86 -2.12
CA ILE A 124 -23.26 -11.75 -1.58
C ILE A 124 -22.68 -12.22 -0.24
N TYR A 125 -21.42 -11.88 0.00
CA TYR A 125 -20.85 -11.97 1.34
C TYR A 125 -19.81 -10.88 1.58
N PHE A 126 -19.60 -10.59 2.85
CA PHE A 126 -18.35 -9.99 3.30
C PHE A 126 -17.80 -10.76 4.48
N GLU A 127 -16.49 -10.74 4.65
CA GLU A 127 -15.81 -11.40 5.75
C GLU A 127 -14.69 -10.56 6.30
N ILE A 128 -14.53 -10.66 7.62
CA ILE A 128 -13.49 -9.96 8.38
C ILE A 128 -12.56 -11.03 8.94
N SER A 129 -11.27 -10.92 8.61
CA SER A 129 -10.22 -11.81 9.13
C SER A 129 -10.08 -11.65 10.64
N LYS A 130 -10.03 -12.76 11.37
CA LYS A 130 -9.76 -12.77 12.82
C LYS A 130 -8.28 -12.59 13.14
N LEU A 131 -7.40 -12.76 12.15
CA LEU A 131 -5.95 -12.64 12.31
C LEU A 131 -5.52 -11.18 12.31
N ASP A 132 -5.96 -10.45 11.29
CA ASP A 132 -5.47 -9.11 10.99
C ASP A 132 -6.58 -8.09 10.81
N ASN A 133 -7.87 -8.45 10.92
CA ASN A 133 -8.99 -7.51 10.75
C ASN A 133 -9.12 -6.92 9.33
N SER A 134 -8.52 -7.55 8.32
CA SER A 134 -8.77 -7.27 6.90
C SER A 134 -10.21 -7.61 6.49
N LEU A 135 -10.73 -6.89 5.49
CA LEU A 135 -12.09 -7.04 4.96
C LEU A 135 -12.05 -7.54 3.52
N THR A 136 -12.80 -8.59 3.24
CA THR A 136 -13.10 -9.04 1.87
C THR A 136 -14.60 -8.96 1.63
N TYR A 137 -15.01 -8.49 0.46
CA TYR A 137 -16.40 -8.51 0.00
C TYR A 137 -16.46 -9.08 -1.42
N CYS A 138 -17.45 -9.92 -1.67
CA CYS A 138 -17.73 -10.43 -3.01
C CYS A 138 -19.23 -10.44 -3.32
N ASN A 139 -19.54 -10.25 -4.60
CA ASN A 139 -20.89 -10.19 -5.15
C ASN A 139 -21.03 -11.11 -6.35
N TYR A 140 -21.28 -12.38 -6.09
CA TYR A 140 -21.43 -13.41 -7.12
C TYR A 140 -22.59 -13.17 -8.10
N LYS A 141 -23.54 -12.28 -7.78
CA LYS A 141 -24.55 -11.83 -8.77
C LYS A 141 -23.91 -11.22 -10.01
N LEU A 142 -22.70 -10.69 -9.87
CA LEU A 142 -21.96 -10.05 -10.95
C LEU A 142 -20.92 -10.98 -11.58
N ASP A 143 -20.72 -12.21 -11.11
CA ASP A 143 -19.71 -13.11 -11.68
C ASP A 143 -19.92 -13.32 -13.19
N ASP A 144 -21.16 -13.49 -13.66
CA ASP A 144 -21.44 -13.59 -15.10
C ASP A 144 -21.03 -12.33 -15.91
N TYR A 145 -20.92 -11.19 -15.24
CA TYR A 145 -20.38 -9.97 -15.85
C TYR A 145 -18.85 -10.00 -15.90
N PHE A 146 -18.18 -10.42 -14.82
CA PHE A 146 -16.71 -10.34 -14.65
C PHE A 146 -15.95 -11.59 -15.14
N VAL A 147 -16.62 -12.74 -15.25
CA VAL A 147 -16.06 -14.03 -15.65
C VAL A 147 -16.51 -14.34 -17.07
N ASN A 148 -15.82 -13.75 -18.05
CA ASN A 148 -15.97 -14.08 -19.47
C ASN A 148 -14.61 -14.48 -20.06
N GLU A 149 -14.58 -15.50 -20.92
CA GLU A 149 -13.34 -16.04 -21.51
C GLU A 149 -12.66 -15.06 -22.49
N GLU A 150 -13.34 -13.98 -22.88
CA GLU A 150 -12.89 -13.00 -23.89
C GLU A 150 -12.45 -11.65 -23.31
N PHE A 151 -12.11 -11.57 -22.02
CA PHE A 151 -11.61 -10.33 -21.43
C PHE A 151 -10.13 -10.08 -21.78
N GLU A 152 -9.84 -8.89 -22.31
CA GLU A 152 -8.50 -8.43 -22.65
C GLU A 152 -8.14 -7.18 -21.82
N LEU A 153 -6.93 -7.16 -21.28
CA LEU A 153 -6.35 -5.99 -20.61
C LEU A 153 -5.92 -4.97 -21.68
N VAL A 154 -6.43 -3.75 -21.58
CA VAL A 154 -6.11 -2.66 -22.52
C VAL A 154 -5.07 -1.75 -21.89
N LYS A 155 -3.96 -1.51 -22.59
CA LYS A 155 -2.91 -0.60 -22.12
C LYS A 155 -3.41 0.82 -22.02
N GLU A 156 -3.00 1.55 -20.99
CA GLU A 156 -3.42 2.94 -20.74
C GLU A 156 -3.23 3.85 -21.96
N THR A 157 -2.10 3.71 -22.66
CA THR A 157 -1.77 4.49 -23.86
C THR A 157 -2.70 4.24 -25.05
N GLU A 158 -3.51 3.18 -25.00
CA GLU A 158 -4.41 2.74 -26.06
C GLU A 158 -5.88 3.00 -25.73
N TRP A 159 -6.20 3.51 -24.54
CA TRP A 159 -7.57 3.82 -24.14
C TRP A 159 -8.20 4.89 -25.03
N THR A 160 -9.39 4.60 -25.55
CA THR A 160 -10.26 5.57 -26.22
C THR A 160 -10.79 6.61 -25.23
N GLU A 161 -11.31 7.73 -25.73
CA GLU A 161 -11.94 8.76 -24.88
C GLU A 161 -13.12 8.22 -24.05
N SER A 162 -13.88 7.27 -24.61
CA SER A 162 -14.98 6.63 -23.87
C SER A 162 -14.46 5.77 -22.71
N GLU A 163 -13.36 5.05 -22.93
CA GLU A 163 -12.72 4.20 -21.92
C GLU A 163 -12.06 5.02 -20.81
N GLN A 164 -11.41 6.14 -21.16
CA GLN A 164 -10.86 7.09 -20.17
C GLN A 164 -11.97 7.65 -19.27
N ASN A 165 -13.12 8.02 -19.86
CA ASN A 165 -14.27 8.50 -19.10
C ASN A 165 -14.87 7.41 -18.20
N PHE A 166 -14.91 6.17 -18.69
CA PHE A 166 -15.36 5.02 -17.89
C PHE A 166 -14.43 4.76 -16.70
N VAL A 167 -13.11 4.69 -16.94
CA VAL A 167 -12.09 4.50 -15.89
C VAL A 167 -12.21 5.59 -14.83
N LYS A 168 -12.25 6.86 -15.24
CA LYS A 168 -12.40 7.98 -14.31
C LYS A 168 -13.66 7.87 -13.43
N LYS A 169 -14.79 7.44 -14.02
CA LYS A 169 -16.03 7.20 -13.27
C LYS A 169 -15.86 6.06 -12.25
N MET A 170 -15.14 5.00 -12.60
CA MET A 170 -14.86 3.88 -11.68
C MET A 170 -13.93 4.29 -10.53
N GLU A 171 -12.93 5.12 -10.82
CA GLU A 171 -12.04 5.74 -9.83
C GLU A 171 -12.80 6.64 -8.86
N GLU A 172 -13.65 7.53 -9.37
CA GLU A 172 -14.51 8.42 -8.57
C GLU A 172 -15.47 7.61 -7.66
N ASN A 173 -16.08 6.54 -8.19
CA ASN A 173 -16.93 5.64 -7.40
C ASN A 173 -16.13 4.89 -6.32
N SER A 174 -14.89 4.52 -6.60
CA SER A 174 -14.00 3.84 -5.65
C SER A 174 -13.62 4.77 -4.50
N LEU A 175 -13.28 6.03 -4.80
CA LEU A 175 -13.01 7.05 -3.79
C LEU A 175 -14.24 7.36 -2.92
N ASP A 176 -15.43 7.48 -3.53
CA ASP A 176 -16.69 7.67 -2.78
C ASP A 176 -16.99 6.49 -1.85
N LEU A 177 -16.75 5.25 -2.30
CA LEU A 177 -16.87 4.07 -1.46
C LEU A 177 -15.92 4.14 -0.24
N TYR A 178 -14.65 4.44 -0.47
CA TYR A 178 -13.64 4.48 0.61
C TYR A 178 -13.98 5.56 1.63
N SER A 179 -14.44 6.74 1.16
CA SER A 179 -14.95 7.80 2.03
C SER A 179 -16.12 7.33 2.90
N LYS A 180 -17.09 6.59 2.33
CA LYS A 180 -18.22 6.00 3.08
C LYS A 180 -17.80 4.94 4.09
N LEU A 181 -16.71 4.22 3.81
CA LEU A 181 -16.11 3.24 4.74
C LEU A 181 -15.24 3.92 5.83
N GLY A 182 -15.05 5.25 5.76
CA GLY A 182 -14.18 5.99 6.66
C GLY A 182 -12.71 5.63 6.48
N ILE A 183 -12.31 5.46 5.21
CA ILE A 183 -10.96 5.11 4.79
C ILE A 183 -10.37 6.26 3.97
N GLU A 184 -9.18 6.70 4.36
CA GLU A 184 -8.37 7.61 3.56
C GLU A 184 -7.52 6.82 2.56
N ALA A 185 -7.68 7.14 1.27
CA ALA A 185 -6.94 6.54 0.18
C ALA A 185 -6.92 7.44 -1.05
N GLU A 186 -5.98 7.15 -1.95
CA GLU A 186 -5.91 7.71 -3.31
C GLU A 186 -5.84 6.60 -4.35
N VAL A 187 -6.12 6.92 -5.61
CA VAL A 187 -5.98 5.96 -6.72
C VAL A 187 -4.50 5.86 -7.10
N ALA A 188 -3.95 4.65 -7.05
CA ALA A 188 -2.56 4.39 -7.42
C ALA A 188 -2.43 3.99 -8.89
N ASN A 189 -3.29 3.07 -9.33
CA ASN A 189 -3.33 2.55 -10.69
C ASN A 189 -4.72 1.97 -10.99
N THR A 190 -5.13 1.99 -12.24
CA THR A 190 -6.37 1.36 -12.69
C THR A 190 -6.11 0.51 -13.93
N ASP A 191 -6.38 -0.78 -13.81
CA ASP A 191 -6.33 -1.71 -14.94
C ASP A 191 -7.72 -1.79 -15.59
N LEU A 192 -7.81 -1.41 -16.86
CA LEU A 192 -9.03 -1.53 -17.66
C LEU A 192 -9.06 -2.86 -18.41
N THR A 193 -10.12 -3.63 -18.19
CA THR A 193 -10.37 -4.88 -18.89
C THR A 193 -11.66 -4.80 -19.71
N VAL A 194 -11.56 -5.15 -20.99
CA VAL A 194 -12.65 -5.02 -21.97
C VAL A 194 -12.92 -6.36 -22.64
N SER A 195 -14.19 -6.66 -22.88
CA SER A 195 -14.66 -7.75 -23.75
C SER A 195 -15.82 -7.19 -24.54
N ASN A 196 -15.96 -7.47 -25.84
CA ASN A 196 -17.02 -7.00 -26.76
C ASN A 196 -18.02 -5.93 -26.24
N GLU A 197 -18.92 -6.26 -25.31
CA GLU A 197 -19.96 -5.37 -24.75
C GLU A 197 -19.79 -5.00 -23.25
N LYS A 198 -18.71 -5.42 -22.58
CA LYS A 198 -18.48 -5.27 -21.14
C LYS A 198 -17.13 -4.63 -20.85
N GLN A 199 -17.10 -3.80 -19.80
CA GLN A 199 -15.89 -3.13 -19.32
C GLN A 199 -15.90 -3.18 -17.80
N TYR A 200 -14.74 -3.47 -17.21
CA TYR A 200 -14.55 -3.33 -15.77
C TYR A 200 -13.15 -2.83 -15.45
N CYS A 201 -13.01 -2.24 -14.27
CA CYS A 201 -11.75 -1.77 -13.76
C CYS A 201 -11.34 -2.61 -12.54
N SER A 202 -10.04 -2.94 -12.47
CA SER A 202 -9.39 -3.29 -11.22
C SER A 202 -8.63 -2.06 -10.74
N VAL A 203 -9.17 -1.37 -9.74
CA VAL A 203 -8.59 -0.15 -9.20
C VAL A 203 -7.74 -0.52 -7.97
N LYS A 204 -6.48 -0.12 -7.99
CA LYS A 204 -5.56 -0.23 -6.86
C LYS A 204 -5.62 1.06 -6.06
N MET A 205 -6.00 0.96 -4.79
CA MET A 205 -6.16 2.10 -3.89
C MET A 205 -4.98 2.15 -2.93
N LEU A 206 -4.25 3.26 -2.88
CA LEU A 206 -3.14 3.47 -1.95
C LEU A 206 -3.64 4.10 -0.67
N ARG A 207 -3.35 3.48 0.46
CA ARG A 207 -3.77 3.97 1.77
C ARG A 207 -2.97 5.18 2.18
N THR A 208 -3.68 6.16 2.73
CA THR A 208 -3.07 7.35 3.28
C THR A 208 -3.40 7.49 4.76
N LEU A 209 -2.53 8.22 5.45
CA LEU A 209 -2.75 8.69 6.82
C LEU A 209 -2.61 10.21 6.78
N ASP A 210 -3.69 10.92 7.04
CA ASP A 210 -3.73 12.38 7.02
C ASP A 210 -3.26 12.97 5.68
N GLY A 211 -3.61 12.30 4.56
CA GLY A 211 -3.20 12.69 3.21
C GLY A 211 -1.78 12.29 2.78
N CYS A 212 -0.99 11.66 3.64
CA CYS A 212 0.32 11.09 3.30
C CYS A 212 0.23 9.61 2.94
N SER A 213 0.95 9.17 1.91
CA SER A 213 1.11 7.74 1.59
C SER A 213 1.59 6.94 2.80
N TRP A 214 0.99 5.78 3.03
CA TRP A 214 1.42 4.85 4.06
C TRP A 214 2.18 3.67 3.46
N LEU A 215 3.42 3.50 3.88
CA LEU A 215 4.31 2.39 3.55
C LEU A 215 4.31 1.32 4.64
N ASP A 216 4.28 0.06 4.22
CA ASP A 216 4.49 -1.09 5.10
C ASP A 216 5.97 -1.21 5.51
N ALA A 217 6.27 -2.19 6.36
CA ALA A 217 7.63 -2.45 6.84
C ALA A 217 8.62 -2.85 5.73
N GLY A 218 8.11 -3.27 4.57
CA GLY A 218 8.89 -3.60 3.37
C GLY A 218 9.05 -2.41 2.42
N GLY A 219 8.72 -1.18 2.84
CA GLY A 219 8.89 0.02 2.02
C GLY A 219 7.89 0.11 0.86
N GLU A 220 6.88 -0.76 0.81
CA GLU A 220 5.86 -0.75 -0.22
C GLU A 220 4.60 -0.05 0.29
N PRO A 221 3.92 0.76 -0.54
CA PRO A 221 2.68 1.37 -0.11
C PRO A 221 1.62 0.32 0.25
N VAL A 222 0.93 0.51 1.37
CA VAL A 222 -0.21 -0.31 1.76
C VAL A 222 -1.33 -0.06 0.77
N CYS A 223 -1.78 -1.12 0.08
CA CYS A 223 -2.74 -0.99 -0.99
C CYS A 223 -3.90 -1.97 -0.85
N ASP A 224 -5.07 -1.47 -1.23
CA ASP A 224 -6.31 -2.22 -1.35
C ASP A 224 -6.65 -2.42 -2.83
N THR A 225 -7.59 -3.31 -3.13
CA THR A 225 -8.02 -3.58 -4.51
C THR A 225 -9.53 -3.68 -4.60
N ILE A 226 -10.09 -3.08 -5.64
CA ILE A 226 -11.51 -3.14 -5.97
C ILE A 226 -11.69 -3.51 -7.44
N GLN A 227 -12.57 -4.47 -7.70
CA GLN A 227 -13.07 -4.79 -9.03
C GLN A 227 -14.47 -4.21 -9.19
N ILE A 228 -14.61 -3.24 -10.11
CA ILE A 228 -15.83 -2.43 -10.25
C ILE A 228 -16.18 -2.20 -11.72
N ALA A 229 -17.48 -2.19 -12.00
CA ALA A 229 -18.05 -1.87 -13.30
C ALA A 229 -19.35 -1.08 -13.11
N GLU A 230 -20.04 -0.73 -14.21
CA GLU A 230 -21.34 -0.03 -14.11
C GLU A 230 -22.39 -0.77 -13.26
N PRO A 231 -22.50 -2.12 -13.31
CA PRO A 231 -23.43 -2.85 -12.44
C PRO A 231 -23.10 -2.80 -10.94
N GLY A 232 -21.86 -2.43 -10.59
CA GLY A 232 -21.40 -2.33 -9.21
C GLY A 232 -20.07 -3.04 -8.94
N ILE A 233 -19.83 -3.29 -7.66
CA ILE A 233 -18.60 -3.91 -7.15
C ILE A 233 -18.77 -5.43 -7.19
N ASN A 234 -17.81 -6.12 -7.81
CA ASN A 234 -17.74 -7.57 -7.79
C ASN A 234 -16.91 -8.08 -6.61
N VAL A 235 -15.73 -7.50 -6.42
CA VAL A 235 -14.78 -7.88 -5.37
C VAL A 235 -14.18 -6.63 -4.76
N LEU A 236 -14.01 -6.63 -3.44
CA LEU A 236 -13.27 -5.65 -2.68
C LEU A 236 -12.39 -6.39 -1.68
N SER A 237 -11.10 -6.04 -1.66
CA SER A 237 -10.13 -6.51 -0.67
C SER A 237 -9.50 -5.28 -0.03
N VAL A 238 -9.73 -5.11 1.27
CA VAL A 238 -9.21 -4.00 2.08
C VAL A 238 -8.30 -4.57 3.15
N ALA A 239 -7.11 -4.00 3.28
CA ALA A 239 -6.28 -4.16 4.46
C ALA A 239 -7.05 -3.73 5.73
N GLU A 240 -6.48 -4.03 6.89
CA GLU A 240 -7.17 -3.76 8.15
C GLU A 240 -7.50 -2.28 8.35
N GLN A 241 -8.51 -2.00 9.16
CA GLN A 241 -8.89 -0.63 9.48
C GLN A 241 -8.11 -0.14 10.69
N TYR A 242 -7.74 1.15 10.68
CA TYR A 242 -6.93 1.75 11.72
C TYR A 242 -7.46 3.09 12.21
N THR A 243 -6.96 3.50 13.37
CA THR A 243 -7.08 4.84 13.92
C THR A 243 -5.73 5.26 14.52
N THR A 244 -5.50 6.56 14.64
CA THR A 244 -4.27 7.09 15.22
C THR A 244 -4.49 7.56 16.66
N LYS A 245 -3.46 7.40 17.50
CA LYS A 245 -3.40 7.90 18.88
C LYS A 245 -2.04 8.52 19.19
N ASP A 246 -2.02 9.32 20.25
CA ASP A 246 -0.81 9.98 20.77
C ASP A 246 -0.05 10.78 19.69
N VAL A 247 -0.83 11.36 18.77
CA VAL A 247 -0.34 12.06 17.59
C VAL A 247 0.28 13.40 17.99
N LYS A 248 1.49 13.65 17.51
CA LYS A 248 2.20 14.93 17.65
C LYS A 248 2.88 15.30 16.34
N GLU A 249 3.16 16.58 16.16
CA GLU A 249 3.94 17.07 15.02
C GLU A 249 5.38 16.53 15.10
N ALA A 250 5.93 16.19 13.93
CA ALA A 250 7.29 15.71 13.79
C ALA A 250 8.18 16.82 13.21
N SER A 251 9.35 17.02 13.81
CA SER A 251 10.43 17.78 13.18
C SER A 251 11.20 16.85 12.25
N VAL A 252 11.49 17.34 11.05
CA VAL A 252 12.09 16.54 9.99
C VAL A 252 13.36 17.19 9.44
N LEU A 253 14.15 16.39 8.73
CA LEU A 253 15.27 16.81 7.93
C LEU A 253 14.77 17.31 6.57
N SER A 254 15.41 18.36 6.08
CA SER A 254 15.24 18.86 4.73
C SER A 254 15.77 17.86 3.69
N ILE A 255 15.35 18.02 2.43
CA ILE A 255 15.84 17.14 1.37
C ILE A 255 17.35 17.28 1.14
N ASP A 256 17.93 18.47 1.36
CA ASP A 256 19.38 18.68 1.23
C ASP A 256 20.17 17.92 2.31
N GLU A 257 19.67 17.87 3.55
CA GLU A 257 20.28 17.07 4.62
C GLU A 257 20.16 15.57 4.31
N ILE A 258 19.02 15.12 3.79
CA ILE A 258 18.86 13.73 3.34
C ILE A 258 19.80 13.39 2.20
N MET A 259 19.97 14.29 1.23
CA MET A 259 20.95 14.10 0.14
C MET A 259 22.37 13.98 0.68
N GLN A 260 22.73 14.76 1.71
CA GLN A 260 24.04 14.66 2.35
C GLN A 260 24.21 13.32 3.07
N ILE A 261 23.19 12.85 3.79
CA ILE A 261 23.22 11.53 4.46
C ILE A 261 23.39 10.40 3.44
N ILE A 262 22.73 10.48 2.29
CA ILE A 262 22.90 9.51 1.22
C ILE A 262 24.34 9.53 0.68
N ASP A 263 24.89 10.72 0.41
CA ASP A 263 26.27 10.89 -0.08
C ASP A 263 27.30 10.29 0.89
N ASP A 264 27.19 10.63 2.18
CA ASP A 264 28.08 10.12 3.23
C ASP A 264 27.89 8.61 3.43
N GLY A 265 26.66 8.13 3.42
CA GLY A 265 26.32 6.71 3.53
C GLY A 265 26.88 5.87 2.37
N VAL A 266 26.85 6.38 1.15
CA VAL A 266 27.49 5.70 -0.01
C VAL A 266 29.00 5.70 0.11
N LYS A 267 29.62 6.84 0.48
CA LYS A 267 31.09 6.93 0.66
C LYS A 267 31.61 5.99 1.74
N ASN A 268 30.86 5.82 2.82
CA ASN A 268 31.23 4.96 3.95
C ASN A 268 30.81 3.49 3.75
N GLY A 269 30.06 3.18 2.69
CA GLY A 269 29.58 1.82 2.39
C GLY A 269 28.37 1.38 3.23
N ASN A 270 27.69 2.31 3.90
CA ASN A 270 26.48 2.07 4.69
C ASN A 270 25.21 2.04 3.82
N ILE A 271 25.24 2.74 2.68
CA ILE A 271 24.22 2.66 1.63
C ILE A 271 24.88 2.00 0.43
N HIS A 272 24.33 0.86 0.04
CA HIS A 272 24.83 0.11 -1.09
C HIS A 272 24.16 0.55 -2.37
N THR A 273 24.94 0.86 -3.40
CA THR A 273 24.45 1.18 -4.72
C THR A 273 24.24 -0.09 -5.56
N TYR A 274 23.56 -1.12 -5.02
CA TYR A 274 23.32 -2.39 -5.74
C TYR A 274 22.11 -2.31 -6.66
N ILE A 275 22.16 -1.42 -7.65
CA ILE A 275 21.29 -1.54 -8.81
C ILE A 275 22.05 -2.37 -9.84
N MET A 276 21.77 -3.68 -9.88
CA MET A 276 22.21 -4.48 -11.01
C MET A 276 21.44 -3.99 -12.24
N GLU A 277 22.16 -3.61 -13.30
CA GLU A 277 21.62 -3.62 -14.66
C GLU A 277 21.25 -5.07 -15.01
N GLU A 278 20.17 -5.60 -14.43
CA GLU A 278 19.47 -6.71 -15.06
C GLU A 278 19.05 -6.20 -16.44
N LYS A 279 19.64 -6.81 -17.47
CA LYS A 279 19.55 -6.36 -18.87
C LYS A 279 18.12 -5.94 -19.23
N GLY A 280 17.86 -4.63 -19.24
CA GLY A 280 16.60 -4.05 -19.69
C GLY A 280 15.81 -3.22 -18.67
N PHE A 281 16.25 -3.08 -17.41
CA PHE A 281 15.56 -2.26 -16.42
C PHE A 281 16.36 -1.02 -16.00
N ASP A 282 15.71 0.14 -16.05
CA ASP A 282 16.24 1.42 -15.55
C ASP A 282 15.70 1.65 -14.14
N TYR A 283 16.59 1.55 -13.15
CA TYR A 283 16.26 1.78 -11.74
C TYR A 283 16.62 3.19 -11.28
N THR A 284 16.82 4.13 -12.22
CA THR A 284 16.96 5.56 -11.88
C THR A 284 15.78 5.98 -11.00
N ILE A 285 16.07 6.59 -9.85
CA ILE A 285 15.04 7.18 -9.00
C ILE A 285 14.43 8.36 -9.74
N GLN A 286 13.13 8.31 -9.94
CA GLN A 286 12.35 9.31 -10.69
C GLN A 286 11.41 10.11 -9.80
N SER A 287 11.18 9.66 -8.56
CA SER A 287 10.34 10.36 -7.58
C SER A 287 10.96 10.33 -6.19
N ILE A 288 10.88 11.46 -5.49
CA ILE A 288 11.24 11.60 -4.07
C ILE A 288 10.01 12.12 -3.37
N ARG A 289 9.53 11.39 -2.36
CA ARG A 289 8.25 11.66 -1.73
C ARG A 289 8.36 11.63 -0.21
N MET A 290 7.46 12.35 0.43
CA MET A 290 7.18 12.20 1.86
C MET A 290 6.03 11.23 2.09
N GLY A 291 6.18 10.34 3.06
CA GLY A 291 5.16 9.38 3.46
C GLY A 291 5.30 9.01 4.93
N TYR A 292 4.50 8.06 5.38
CA TYR A 292 4.61 7.46 6.70
C TYR A 292 5.00 6.00 6.59
N MET A 293 5.94 5.56 7.42
CA MET A 293 6.23 4.14 7.60
C MET A 293 5.85 3.73 9.01
N THR A 294 5.68 2.42 9.21
CA THR A 294 5.31 1.86 10.50
C THR A 294 6.36 0.92 11.04
N GLN A 295 6.51 0.92 12.36
CA GLN A 295 7.41 0.04 13.09
C GLN A 295 6.76 -0.42 14.38
N ILE A 296 6.98 -1.67 14.76
CA ILE A 296 6.52 -2.19 16.05
C ILE A 296 7.58 -1.90 17.10
N GLU A 297 7.22 -1.12 18.12
CA GLU A 297 8.05 -0.82 19.29
C GLU A 297 7.21 -1.08 20.55
N ASP A 298 7.77 -1.82 21.52
CA ASP A 298 7.11 -2.16 22.79
C ASP A 298 5.67 -2.74 22.66
N GLY A 299 5.39 -3.42 21.55
CA GLY A 299 4.09 -4.03 21.25
C GLY A 299 3.04 -3.06 20.70
N ALA A 300 3.40 -1.80 20.44
CA ALA A 300 2.59 -0.82 19.72
C ALA A 300 3.14 -0.60 18.31
N MET A 301 2.25 -0.37 17.34
CA MET A 301 2.65 0.01 15.98
C MET A 301 2.78 1.54 15.92
N HIS A 302 3.99 2.05 15.83
CA HIS A 302 4.29 3.46 15.69
C HIS A 302 4.34 3.85 14.21
N PHE A 303 3.87 5.05 13.88
CA PHE A 303 4.08 5.65 12.56
C PHE A 303 4.93 6.91 12.68
N PHE A 304 5.74 7.16 11.66
CA PHE A 304 6.66 8.30 11.61
C PHE A 304 6.93 8.71 10.15
N PRO A 305 7.27 9.99 9.90
CA PRO A 305 7.47 10.49 8.54
C PRO A 305 8.78 9.97 7.95
N VAL A 306 8.77 9.73 6.65
CA VAL A 306 9.91 9.18 5.91
C VAL A 306 10.06 9.90 4.57
N TRP A 307 11.32 10.08 4.16
CA TRP A 307 11.66 10.39 2.78
C TRP A 307 11.85 9.08 2.04
N TYR A 308 11.06 8.82 1.01
CA TYR A 308 11.16 7.61 0.21
C TYR A 308 11.38 7.91 -1.27
N PHE A 309 12.17 7.04 -1.90
CA PHE A 309 12.76 7.24 -3.22
C PHE A 309 12.29 6.12 -4.13
N GLN A 310 11.60 6.48 -5.21
CA GLN A 310 10.97 5.52 -6.10
C GLN A 310 11.53 5.57 -7.51
N CYS A 311 11.75 4.40 -8.09
CA CYS A 311 11.92 4.22 -9.53
C CYS A 311 10.60 3.76 -10.16
N LYS A 312 10.54 3.80 -11.50
CA LYS A 312 9.40 3.29 -12.26
C LYS A 312 9.80 2.02 -12.99
N LEU A 313 9.21 0.89 -12.61
CA LEU A 313 9.35 -0.39 -13.30
C LEU A 313 8.09 -0.68 -14.11
N GLY A 314 8.12 -0.37 -15.41
CA GLY A 314 6.93 -0.42 -16.27
C GLY A 314 5.94 0.67 -15.88
N GLU A 315 4.75 0.30 -15.43
CA GLU A 315 3.72 1.24 -14.92
C GLU A 315 3.71 1.33 -13.38
N LYS A 316 4.51 0.51 -12.69
CA LYS A 316 4.55 0.46 -11.22
C LYS A 316 5.68 1.31 -10.67
N GLY A 317 5.38 2.12 -9.65
CA GLY A 317 6.41 2.70 -8.79
C GLY A 317 6.92 1.66 -7.80
N ILE A 318 8.24 1.56 -7.63
CA ILE A 318 8.88 0.69 -6.63
C ILE A 318 9.75 1.56 -5.74
N THR A 319 9.65 1.39 -4.44
CA THR A 319 10.53 2.07 -3.49
C THR A 319 11.88 1.37 -3.49
N LEU A 320 12.97 2.13 -3.65
CA LEU A 320 14.35 1.59 -3.60
C LEU A 320 15.07 1.97 -2.30
N LEU A 321 14.68 3.08 -1.69
CA LEU A 321 15.30 3.60 -0.49
C LEU A 321 14.25 4.38 0.30
N ALA A 322 14.24 4.20 1.62
CA ALA A 322 13.52 5.09 2.52
C ALA A 322 14.39 5.42 3.74
N LEU A 323 14.33 6.68 4.17
CA LEU A 323 15.02 7.19 5.34
C LEU A 323 13.99 7.81 6.30
N ASP A 324 14.16 7.55 7.59
CA ASP A 324 13.39 8.21 8.64
C ASP A 324 13.64 9.72 8.55
N ALA A 325 12.58 10.49 8.29
CA ALA A 325 12.71 11.92 8.07
C ALA A 325 13.12 12.66 9.35
N ARG A 326 12.98 12.05 10.53
CA ARG A 326 13.33 12.69 11.82
C ARG A 326 14.82 12.66 12.13
N ASN A 327 15.55 11.68 11.60
CA ASN A 327 16.95 11.45 11.97
C ASN A 327 17.86 10.98 10.82
N GLY A 328 17.28 10.70 9.65
CA GLY A 328 17.98 10.24 8.47
C GLY A 328 18.47 8.79 8.53
N ALA A 329 18.00 8.00 9.49
CA ALA A 329 18.30 6.57 9.53
C ALA A 329 17.72 5.87 8.30
N VAL A 330 18.52 5.03 7.65
CA VAL A 330 18.02 4.16 6.56
C VAL A 330 17.11 3.10 7.18
N ILE A 331 15.84 3.13 6.81
CA ILE A 331 14.82 2.22 7.34
C ILE A 331 14.43 1.14 6.33
N TYR A 332 14.68 1.40 5.04
CA TYR A 332 14.44 0.45 3.97
C TYR A 332 15.41 0.67 2.81
N MET A 333 15.87 -0.43 2.22
CA MET A 333 16.71 -0.48 1.03
C MET A 333 16.30 -1.72 0.24
N GLY A 334 15.83 -1.50 -0.99
CA GLY A 334 15.24 -2.51 -1.87
C GLY A 334 16.23 -3.34 -2.65
#